data_AF-A0A5C5XU09-F1
#
_entry.id   AF-A0A5C5XU09-F1
#
_cell.length_a   1.000
_cell.length_b   1.000
_cell.length_c   1.000
_cell.angle_alpha   90.00
_cell.angle_beta   90.00
_cell.angle_gamma   90.00
#
_symmetry.space_group_name_H-M   'P 1'
#
loop_
_entity.id
_entity.type
_entity.pdbx_description
1 polymer ?
#
loop_
_entity_poly.entity_id
_entity_poly.type
_entity_poly.pdbx_seq_one_letter_code
_entity_poly.pdbx_strand_id
1 'polypeptide(L)'
;MKDSSPTTSESLTLSQAQKDVDQWIQTIGVRYFHELTNLAQLMEEVGEVARILSRSHGEQSRKPEEDTGELSDELADVLFVVICLANQSGIDLTDALKKNLAKKTDRDRDRHRNNSKLH
;
A
#
# COMPACT_ATOMS: atom_id res chain seq x y z
N MET A 1 -10.54 41.46 -13.75
CA MET A 1 -9.94 40.15 -14.08
C MET A 1 -9.53 39.48 -12.78
N LYS A 2 -10.02 38.27 -12.52
CA LYS A 2 -9.68 37.49 -11.32
C LYS A 2 -8.26 36.93 -11.50
N ASP A 3 -7.45 37.14 -10.47
CA ASP A 3 -6.07 36.71 -10.43
C ASP A 3 -5.96 35.18 -10.46
N SER A 4 -4.96 34.71 -11.17
CA SER A 4 -4.73 33.30 -11.50
C SER A 4 -3.68 32.77 -10.54
N SER A 5 -4.04 31.83 -9.68
CA SER A 5 -3.05 30.97 -9.01
C SER A 5 -3.30 29.54 -9.46
N PRO A 6 -2.30 28.83 -10.04
CA PRO A 6 -2.44 27.41 -10.31
C PRO A 6 -2.52 26.69 -8.96
N THR A 7 -3.59 25.94 -8.74
CA THR A 7 -3.68 24.97 -7.64
C THR A 7 -2.60 23.92 -7.89
N THR A 8 -1.46 24.06 -7.20
CA THR A 8 -0.48 22.97 -7.10
C THR A 8 -1.21 21.81 -6.43
N SER A 9 -1.55 20.78 -7.20
CA SER A 9 -1.95 19.50 -6.64
C SER A 9 -0.78 18.99 -5.81
N GLU A 10 -0.86 19.13 -4.48
CA GLU A 10 0.17 18.61 -3.60
C GLU A 10 0.13 17.08 -3.64
N SER A 11 1.23 16.48 -4.10
CA SER A 11 1.39 15.02 -4.12
C SER A 11 1.54 14.48 -2.70
N LEU A 12 0.74 13.48 -2.34
CA LEU A 12 0.87 12.78 -1.05
C LEU A 12 2.21 12.04 -0.97
N THR A 13 3.02 12.34 0.05
CA THR A 13 4.27 11.62 0.33
C THR A 13 4.06 10.53 1.37
N LEU A 14 4.93 9.52 1.46
CA LEU A 14 4.86 8.50 2.51
C LEU A 14 4.95 9.10 3.91
N SER A 15 5.81 10.09 4.11
CA SER A 15 5.90 10.80 5.40
C SER A 15 4.61 11.53 5.73
N GLN A 16 3.94 12.13 4.74
CA GLN A 16 2.64 12.77 4.95
C GLN A 16 1.56 11.71 5.23
N ALA A 17 1.51 10.62 4.49
CA ALA A 17 0.59 9.52 4.72
C ALA A 17 0.74 8.92 6.13
N GLN A 18 1.96 8.71 6.62
CA GLN A 18 2.20 8.26 7.99
C GLN A 18 1.62 9.22 9.04
N LYS A 19 1.76 10.54 8.82
CA LYS A 19 1.20 11.57 9.72
C LYS A 19 -0.33 11.63 9.65
N ASP A 20 -0.88 11.57 8.44
CA ASP A 20 -2.33 11.66 8.23
C ASP A 20 -3.03 10.45 8.87
N VAL A 21 -2.46 9.24 8.71
CA VAL A 21 -2.96 8.03 9.36
C VAL A 21 -2.82 8.12 10.88
N ASP A 22 -1.68 8.59 11.40
CA ASP A 22 -1.53 8.77 12.85
C ASP A 22 -2.58 9.74 13.41
N GLN A 23 -2.75 10.89 12.76
CA GLN A 23 -3.78 11.86 13.13
C GLN A 23 -5.18 11.25 13.08
N TRP A 24 -5.50 10.49 12.03
CA TRP A 24 -6.79 9.80 11.91
C TRP A 24 -7.00 8.79 13.04
N ILE A 25 -5.98 8.00 13.38
CA ILE A 25 -6.06 7.01 14.47
C ILE A 25 -6.29 7.70 15.82
N GLN A 26 -5.57 8.80 16.10
CA GLN A 26 -5.72 9.52 17.38
C GLN A 26 -7.06 10.27 17.50
N THR A 27 -7.68 10.67 16.38
CA THR A 27 -8.89 11.49 16.40
C THR A 27 -10.17 10.69 16.17
N ILE A 28 -10.14 9.72 15.27
CA ILE A 28 -11.29 8.93 14.82
C ILE A 28 -11.13 7.47 15.27
N GLY A 29 -9.94 6.89 15.08
CA GLY A 29 -9.64 5.49 15.40
C GLY A 29 -9.49 5.17 16.88
N VAL A 30 -9.56 6.17 17.77
CA VAL A 30 -9.35 6.10 19.23
C VAL A 30 -7.92 5.73 19.66
N ARG A 31 -7.35 4.67 19.09
CA ARG A 31 -5.98 4.20 19.33
C ARG A 31 -5.55 3.18 18.28
N TYR A 32 -4.25 2.93 18.17
CA TYR A 32 -3.76 1.76 17.45
C TYR A 32 -4.28 0.47 18.10
N PHE A 33 -4.67 -0.48 17.25
CA PHE A 33 -4.91 -1.85 17.69
C PHE A 33 -3.61 -2.53 18.12
N HIS A 34 -3.75 -3.65 18.83
CA HIS A 34 -2.61 -4.49 19.19
C HIS A 34 -1.95 -5.04 17.92
N GLU A 35 -0.64 -5.28 17.95
CA GLU A 35 0.15 -5.68 16.78
C GLU A 35 -0.41 -6.92 16.10
N LEU A 36 -0.86 -7.90 16.87
CA LEU A 36 -1.48 -9.13 16.34
C LEU A 36 -2.84 -8.87 15.68
N THR A 37 -3.59 -7.87 16.15
CA THR A 37 -4.85 -7.46 15.51
C THR A 37 -4.57 -6.78 14.18
N ASN A 38 -3.60 -5.87 14.13
CA ASN A 38 -3.18 -5.26 12.86
C ASN A 38 -2.57 -6.29 11.89
N LEU A 39 -1.88 -7.33 12.40
CA LEU A 39 -1.42 -8.44 11.56
C LEU A 39 -2.59 -9.23 10.97
N ALA A 40 -3.63 -9.51 11.76
CA ALA A 40 -4.82 -10.20 11.26
C ALA A 40 -5.52 -9.36 10.18
N GLN A 41 -5.70 -8.05 10.40
CA GLN A 41 -6.26 -7.13 9.41
C GLN A 41 -5.42 -7.11 8.13
N LEU A 42 -4.08 -7.05 8.24
CA LEU A 42 -3.20 -7.10 7.08
C LEU A 42 -3.41 -8.36 6.24
N MET A 43 -3.60 -9.51 6.89
CA MET A 43 -3.84 -10.78 6.19
C MET A 43 -5.21 -10.82 5.52
N GLU A 44 -6.20 -10.18 6.11
CA GLU A 44 -7.53 -9.99 5.52
C GLU A 44 -7.42 -9.15 4.23
N GLU A 45 -6.83 -7.96 4.28
CA GLU A 45 -6.70 -7.07 3.11
C GLU A 45 -5.85 -7.70 1.98
N VAL A 46 -4.81 -8.45 2.33
CA VAL A 46 -4.03 -9.19 1.32
C VAL A 46 -4.87 -10.31 0.68
N GLY A 47 -5.79 -10.92 1.44
CA GLY A 47 -6.75 -11.89 0.94
C GLY A 47 -7.74 -11.28 -0.05
N GLU A 48 -8.23 -10.08 0.23
CA GLU A 48 -9.07 -9.26 -0.67
C GLU A 48 -8.36 -9.02 -2.01
N VAL A 49 -7.12 -8.52 -1.97
CA VAL A 49 -6.27 -8.31 -3.16
C VAL A 49 -6.11 -9.60 -3.96
N ALA A 50 -5.81 -10.72 -3.28
CA ALA A 50 -5.63 -12.01 -3.93
C ALA A 50 -6.92 -12.50 -4.61
N ARG A 51 -8.08 -12.30 -3.97
CA ARG A 51 -9.40 -12.65 -4.51
C ARG A 51 -9.70 -11.87 -5.79
N ILE A 52 -9.45 -10.55 -5.79
CA ILE A 52 -9.67 -9.71 -6.98
C ILE A 52 -8.76 -10.15 -8.12
N LEU A 53 -7.45 -10.31 -7.88
CA LEU A 53 -6.50 -10.70 -8.93
C LEU A 53 -6.79 -12.10 -9.49
N SER A 54 -7.14 -13.07 -8.65
CA SER A 54 -7.50 -14.43 -9.09
C SER A 54 -8.71 -14.43 -10.02
N ARG A 55 -9.69 -13.54 -9.79
CA ARG A 55 -10.92 -13.45 -10.60
C ARG A 55 -10.80 -12.59 -11.84
N SER A 56 -9.92 -11.59 -11.82
CA SER A 56 -9.74 -10.64 -12.92
C SER A 56 -8.65 -11.06 -13.91
N HIS A 57 -7.59 -11.73 -13.43
CA HIS A 57 -6.41 -12.08 -14.22
C HIS A 57 -6.09 -13.59 -14.18
N GLY A 58 -6.75 -14.36 -13.31
CA GLY A 58 -6.58 -15.81 -13.23
C GLY A 58 -7.45 -16.58 -14.23
N GLU A 59 -7.22 -17.87 -14.33
CA GLU A 59 -7.98 -18.79 -15.18
C GLU A 59 -9.38 -19.14 -14.60
N GLN A 60 -9.74 -18.58 -13.44
CA GLN A 60 -11.02 -18.82 -12.79
C GLN A 60 -12.14 -18.07 -13.52
N SER A 61 -13.24 -18.78 -13.80
CA SER A 61 -14.40 -18.20 -14.45
C SER A 61 -15.06 -17.13 -13.56
N ARG A 62 -15.14 -15.90 -14.07
CA ARG A 62 -15.85 -14.79 -13.41
C ARG A 62 -17.33 -15.15 -13.28
N LYS A 63 -17.88 -15.13 -12.06
CA LYS A 63 -19.33 -15.12 -11.89
C LYS A 63 -19.82 -13.71 -12.20
N PRO A 64 -20.73 -13.50 -13.18
CA PRO A 64 -21.12 -12.16 -13.65
C PRO A 64 -21.83 -11.31 -12.60
N GLU A 65 -22.31 -11.90 -11.50
CA GLU A 65 -23.09 -11.22 -10.47
C GLU A 65 -22.27 -10.90 -9.20
N GLU A 66 -20.98 -11.25 -9.17
CA GLU A 66 -20.17 -11.10 -7.96
C GLU A 66 -19.36 -9.80 -8.02
N ASP A 67 -19.83 -8.80 -7.27
CA ASP A 67 -19.06 -7.58 -7.02
C ASP A 67 -17.80 -7.95 -6.23
N THR A 68 -16.64 -7.79 -6.87
CA THR A 68 -15.36 -8.15 -6.27
C THR A 68 -14.71 -7.00 -5.51
N GLY A 69 -15.26 -5.78 -5.58
CA GLY A 69 -14.54 -4.58 -5.20
C GLY A 69 -13.50 -4.15 -6.25
N GLU A 70 -12.84 -3.03 -5.99
CA GLU A 70 -11.82 -2.44 -6.86
C GLU A 70 -10.42 -2.75 -6.31
N LEU A 71 -9.50 -3.18 -7.18
CA LEU A 71 -8.13 -3.49 -6.77
C LEU A 71 -7.42 -2.30 -6.10
N SER A 72 -7.77 -1.07 -6.51
CA SER A 72 -7.23 0.15 -5.91
C SER A 72 -7.57 0.29 -4.43
N ASP A 73 -8.79 -0.12 -4.05
CA ASP A 73 -9.33 0.08 -2.72
C ASP A 73 -8.65 -0.92 -1.77
N GLU A 74 -8.59 -2.20 -2.15
CA GLU A 74 -7.92 -3.22 -1.34
C GLU A 74 -6.40 -2.98 -1.21
N LEU A 75 -5.76 -2.44 -2.26
CA LEU A 75 -4.35 -2.02 -2.16
C LEU A 75 -4.16 -0.83 -1.22
N ALA A 76 -5.14 0.08 -1.14
CA ALA A 76 -5.12 1.18 -0.20
C ALA A 76 -5.33 0.69 1.24
N ASP A 77 -6.20 -0.29 1.46
CA ASP A 77 -6.42 -0.91 2.77
C ASP A 77 -5.19 -1.66 3.27
N VAL A 78 -4.52 -2.43 2.40
CA VAL A 78 -3.20 -3.02 2.70
C VAL A 78 -2.20 -1.94 3.12
N LEU A 79 -2.12 -0.84 2.35
CA LEU A 79 -1.19 0.25 2.64
C LEU A 79 -1.52 0.93 3.97
N PHE A 80 -2.80 1.13 4.28
CA PHE A 80 -3.27 1.70 5.55
C PHE A 80 -2.81 0.86 6.74
N VAL A 81 -3.03 -0.46 6.70
CA VAL A 81 -2.60 -1.35 7.79
C VAL A 81 -1.08 -1.41 7.92
N VAL A 82 -0.34 -1.40 6.81
CA VAL A 82 1.13 -1.30 6.83
C VAL A 82 1.61 -0.01 7.49
N ILE A 83 0.95 1.13 7.21
CA ILE A 83 1.24 2.41 7.86
C ILE A 83 0.96 2.33 9.36
N CYS A 84 -0.17 1.75 9.78
CA CYS A 84 -0.49 1.52 11.18
C CYS A 84 0.60 0.71 11.90
N LEU A 85 1.04 -0.40 11.29
CA LEU A 85 2.11 -1.25 11.81
C LEU A 85 3.44 -0.51 11.90
N ALA A 86 3.77 0.33 10.92
CA ALA A 86 5.00 1.11 10.90
C ALA A 86 5.00 2.19 12.00
N ASN A 87 3.90 2.95 12.11
CA ASN A 87 3.76 4.01 13.09
C ASN A 87 3.85 3.48 14.52
N GLN A 88 3.09 2.43 14.86
CA GLN A 88 3.13 1.83 16.20
C GLN A 88 4.51 1.23 16.55
N SER A 89 5.30 0.86 15.54
CA SER A 89 6.64 0.27 15.70
C SER A 89 7.78 1.29 15.60
N GLY A 90 7.48 2.58 15.40
CA GLY A 90 8.48 3.64 15.25
C GLY A 90 9.31 3.55 13.95
N ILE A 91 8.73 3.02 12.88
CA ILE A 91 9.40 2.81 11.59
C ILE A 91 9.09 3.98 10.64
N ASP A 92 10.14 4.60 10.09
CA ASP A 92 10.02 5.53 8.95
C ASP A 92 9.93 4.73 7.63
N LEU A 93 8.75 4.72 7.01
CA LEU A 93 8.52 3.99 5.76
C LEU A 93 9.24 4.61 4.57
N THR A 94 9.49 5.92 4.59
CA THR A 94 10.25 6.60 3.53
C THR A 94 11.69 6.10 3.52
N ASP A 95 12.33 6.09 4.68
CA ASP A 95 13.70 5.57 4.83
C ASP A 95 13.76 4.05 4.60
N ALA A 96 12.81 3.29 5.16
CA ALA A 96 12.74 1.85 4.98
C ALA A 96 12.61 1.44 3.50
N LEU A 97 11.73 2.12 2.74
CA LEU A 97 11.56 1.86 1.31
C LEU A 97 12.81 2.26 0.52
N LYS A 98 13.41 3.42 0.79
CA LYS A 98 14.66 3.85 0.15
C LYS A 98 15.78 2.82 0.35
N LYS A 99 15.98 2.34 1.58
CA LYS A 99 16.96 1.29 1.91
C LYS A 99 16.64 -0.03 1.21
N ASN A 100 15.36 -0.42 1.16
CA ASN A 100 14.94 -1.66 0.49
C ASN A 100 15.24 -1.61 -1.02
N LEU A 101 14.92 -0.50 -1.66
CA LEU A 101 15.18 -0.28 -3.08
C LEU A 101 16.68 -0.28 -3.38
N ALA A 102 17.50 0.44 -2.61
CA ALA A 102 18.96 0.42 -2.77
C ALA A 102 19.51 -1.02 -2.66
N LYS A 103 19.09 -1.77 -1.63
CA LYS A 103 19.50 -3.17 -1.43
C LYS A 103 19.05 -4.11 -2.56
N LYS A 104 17.86 -3.90 -3.15
CA LYS A 104 17.39 -4.69 -4.30
C LYS A 104 18.19 -4.32 -5.55
N THR A 105 18.36 -3.03 -5.83
CA THR A 105 19.16 -2.54 -6.96
C THR A 105 20.58 -3.08 -6.92
N ASP A 106 21.26 -3.04 -5.77
CA ASP A 106 22.64 -3.53 -5.64
C ASP A 106 22.74 -5.05 -5.84
N ARG A 107 21.74 -5.81 -5.38
CA ARG A 107 21.71 -7.28 -5.53
C ARG A 107 21.34 -7.72 -6.95
N ASP A 108 20.41 -7.02 -7.58
CA ASP A 108 19.74 -7.49 -8.79
C ASP A 108 20.19 -6.77 -10.07
N ARG A 109 21.13 -5.81 -9.96
CA ARG A 109 21.71 -5.02 -11.06
C ARG A 109 22.06 -5.85 -12.29
N ASP A 110 22.59 -7.05 -12.07
CA ASP A 110 23.09 -7.93 -13.15
C ASP A 110 22.18 -9.17 -13.39
N ARG A 111 21.13 -9.36 -12.58
CA ARG A 111 20.36 -10.62 -12.52
C ARG A 111 19.11 -10.63 -13.38
N HIS A 112 18.36 -9.53 -13.43
CA HIS A 112 17.12 -9.44 -14.20
C HIS A 112 17.32 -8.96 -15.64
N ARG A 113 18.27 -8.03 -15.86
CA ARG A 113 18.56 -7.45 -17.18
C ARG A 113 19.04 -8.49 -18.21
N ASN A 114 19.61 -9.60 -17.74
CA ASN A 114 20.11 -10.70 -18.57
C ASN A 114 19.18 -11.92 -18.58
N ASN A 115 18.00 -11.85 -17.94
CA ASN A 115 17.07 -12.97 -17.91
C ASN A 115 16.16 -12.93 -19.15
N SER A 116 16.41 -13.83 -20.11
CA SER A 116 15.61 -13.97 -21.32
C SER A 116 14.17 -14.40 -21.09
N LYS A 117 13.77 -14.78 -19.86
CA LYS A 117 12.37 -15.06 -19.51
C LYS A 117 11.57 -13.80 -19.14
N LEU A 118 12.24 -12.66 -18.98
CA LEU A 118 11.65 -11.37 -18.62
C LEU A 118 11.58 -10.39 -19.81
N HIS A 119 11.95 -10.85 -21.01
CA HIS A 119 11.95 -10.10 -22.28
C HIS A 119 11.32 -10.93 -23.39
#